data_AF-A0A933LQP3-F1
#
_entry.id   AF-A0A933LQP3-F1
#
_cell.length_a   1.000
_cell.length_b   1.000
_cell.length_c   1.000
_cell.angle_alpha   90.00
_cell.angle_beta   90.00
_cell.angle_gamma   90.00
#
_symmetry.space_group_name_H-M   'P 1'
#
loop_
_entity.id
_entity.type
_entity.pdbx_description
1 polymer ?
#
loop_
_entity_poly.entity_id
_entity_poly.type
_entity_poly.pdbx_seq_one_letter_code
_entity_poly.pdbx_strand_id
1 'polypeptide(L)' 'MKIEYEPEVNILTIYLQDMDTPLSHSNEEKPGLILNYAEDGSLSSIEIMDASKRYRQRS' A
#
# COMPACT_ATOMS: atom_id res chain seq x y z
N MET A 1 -11.03 -2.67 -6.06
CA MET A 1 -9.90 -1.71 -6.17
C MET A 1 -10.28 -0.40 -5.51
N LYS A 2 -9.51 0.04 -4.52
CA LYS A 2 -9.67 1.31 -3.80
C LYS A 2 -8.29 1.97 -3.66
N ILE A 3 -8.23 3.29 -3.76
CA ILE A 3 -7.02 4.06 -3.45
C ILE A 3 -7.34 4.93 -2.24
N GLU A 4 -6.46 4.92 -1.25
CA GLU A 4 -6.63 5.65 0.00
C GLU A 4 -5.32 6.32 0.38
N TYR A 5 -5.38 7.60 0.73
CA TYR A 5 -4.25 8.33 1.27
C TYR A 5 -4.56 8.73 2.70
N GLU A 6 -3.74 8.28 3.64
CA GLU A 6 -3.84 8.58 5.07
C GLU A 6 -2.80 9.67 5.40
N PRO A 7 -3.20 10.95 5.46
CA PRO A 7 -2.27 12.07 5.66
C PRO A 7 -1.63 12.06 7.06
N GLU A 8 -2.28 11.48 8.07
CA GLU A 8 -1.76 11.40 9.44
C GLU A 8 -0.45 10.61 9.51
N VAL A 9 -0.35 9.54 8.72
CA VAL A 9 0.84 8.67 8.63
C VAL A 9 1.61 8.84 7.33
N ASN A 10 1.11 9.66 6.40
CA ASN A 10 1.67 9.93 5.08
C ASN A 10 1.85 8.66 4.23
N ILE A 11 0.84 7.78 4.24
CA ILE A 11 0.83 6.51 3.50
C ILE A 11 -0.23 6.58 2.39
N LEU A 12 0.15 6.18 1.18
CA LEU A 12 -0.78 5.93 0.08
C LEU A 12 -0.92 4.42 -0.10
N THR A 13 -2.14 3.91 0.03
CA THR A 13 -2.46 2.50 -0.14
C THR A 13 -3.32 2.29 -1.38
N ILE A 14 -2.93 1.33 -2.21
CA ILE A 14 -3.73 0.83 -3.33
C ILE A 14 -4.19 -0.58 -2.95
N TYR A 15 -5.47 -0.70 -2.64
CA TYR A 15 -6.11 -1.98 -2.33
C TYR A 15 -6.56 -2.65 -3.64
N LEU A 16 -6.06 -3.86 -3.88
CA LEU A 16 -6.44 -4.70 -5.01
C LEU A 16 -7.59 -5.64 -4.61
N GLN A 17 -7.63 -6.04 -3.34
CA GLN A 17 -8.69 -6.81 -2.68
C GLN A 17 -9.42 -5.96 -1.62
N ASP A 18 -10.39 -6.56 -0.92
CA ASP A 18 -11.11 -5.89 0.17
C ASP A 18 -10.18 -5.62 1.36
N MET A 19 -10.39 -4.52 2.09
CA MET A 19 -9.48 -4.05 3.16
C MET A 19 -9.42 -5.01 4.36
N ASP A 20 -10.43 -5.86 4.54
CA ASP A 20 -10.51 -6.88 5.57
C ASP A 20 -9.94 -8.25 5.12
N THR A 21 -9.41 -8.33 3.89
CA THR A 21 -8.75 -9.55 3.40
C THR A 21 -7.58 -9.93 4.31
N PRO A 22 -7.56 -11.15 4.90
CA PRO A 22 -6.47 -11.58 5.75
C PRO A 22 -5.12 -11.57 5.04
N LEU A 23 -4.13 -10.94 5.68
CA LEU A 23 -2.76 -10.88 5.18
C LEU A 23 -1.94 -12.06 5.70
N SER A 24 -1.16 -12.66 4.82
CA SER A 24 -0.12 -13.64 5.18
C SER A 24 1.16 -12.94 5.63
N HIS A 25 1.68 -12.05 4.78
CA HIS A 25 2.94 -11.37 5.01
C HIS A 25 3.04 -10.10 4.16
N SER A 26 4.02 -9.27 4.52
CA SER A 26 4.38 -8.05 3.81
C SER A 26 5.83 -8.16 3.34
N ASN A 27 6.13 -7.62 2.17
CA ASN A 27 7.50 -7.49 1.66
C ASN A 27 7.82 -6.03 1.35
N GLU A 28 8.97 -5.54 1.81
CA GLU A 28 9.50 -4.24 1.41
C GLU A 28 10.40 -4.42 0.17
N GLU A 29 9.80 -4.31 -1.01
CA GLU A 29 10.53 -4.50 -2.29
C GLU A 29 11.62 -3.45 -2.51
N LYS A 30 11.37 -2.23 -2.03
CA LYS A 30 12.29 -1.10 -2.01
C LYS A 30 11.98 -0.27 -0.77
N PRO A 31 12.94 0.50 -0.22
CA PRO A 31 12.69 1.34 0.95
C PRO A 31 11.38 2.13 0.79
N GLY A 32 10.41 1.90 1.67
CA GLY A 32 9.06 2.48 1.74
C GLY A 32 8.10 2.14 0.59
N LEU A 33 8.32 1.05 -0.14
CA LEU A 33 7.32 0.40 -0.99
C LEU A 33 7.04 -0.99 -0.43
N ILE A 34 5.84 -1.18 0.11
CA ILE A 34 5.42 -2.43 0.75
C ILE A 34 4.40 -3.13 -0.14
N LEU A 35 4.62 -4.42 -0.39
CA LEU A 35 3.69 -5.32 -1.03
C LEU A 35 3.08 -6.24 0.03
N ASN A 36 1.76 -6.21 0.18
CA ASN A 36 1.03 -7.06 1.12
C ASN A 36 0.39 -8.23 0.38
N TYR A 37 0.66 -9.45 0.84
CA TYR A 37 0.15 -10.67 0.23
C TYR A 37 -0.93 -11.30 1.10
N ALA A 38 -2.00 -11.77 0.47
CA ALA A 38 -3.06 -12.55 1.11
C ALA A 38 -2.59 -13.99 1.41
N GLU A 39 -3.39 -14.71 2.19
CA GLU A 39 -3.12 -16.12 2.53
C GLU A 39 -2.99 -17.06 1.32
N ASP A 40 -3.69 -16.75 0.22
CA ASP A 40 -3.62 -17.52 -1.03
C ASP A 40 -2.38 -17.18 -1.90
N GLY A 41 -1.52 -16.28 -1.43
CA GLY A 41 -0.33 -15.81 -2.12
C GLY A 41 -0.59 -14.75 -3.20
N SER A 42 -1.83 -14.30 -3.36
CA SER A 42 -2.14 -13.16 -4.23
C SER A 42 -1.75 -11.82 -3.59
N LEU A 43 -1.55 -10.79 -4.43
CA LEU A 43 -1.25 -9.43 -3.95
C LEU A 43 -2.54 -8.74 -3.48
N SER A 44 -2.61 -8.41 -2.20
CA SER A 44 -3.77 -7.78 -1.57
C SER A 44 -3.73 -6.25 -1.67
N SER A 45 -2.59 -5.64 -1.33
CA SER A 45 -2.41 -4.19 -1.43
C SER A 45 -0.95 -3.78 -1.65
N ILE A 46 -0.80 -2.53 -2.09
CA ILE A 46 0.49 -1.86 -2.25
C ILE A 46 0.48 -0.61 -1.36
N GLU A 47 1.47 -0.44 -0.51
CA GLU A 47 1.61 0.75 0.33
C GLU A 47 2.86 1.54 -0.06
N ILE A 48 2.71 2.85 -0.13
CA ILE A 48 3.79 3.80 -0.41
C ILE A 48 3.95 4.69 0.80
N MET A 49 5.04 4.49 1.52
CA MET A 49 5.41 5.31 2.68
C MET A 49 5.89 6.69 2.22
N ASP A 50 5.66 7.73 3.03
CA ASP A 50 6.07 9.10 2.72
C ASP A 50 5.60 9.58 1.32
N ALA A 51 4.39 9.16 0.91
CA ALA A 51 3.94 9.27 -0.47
C ALA A 51 4.01 10.71 -1.02
N SER A 52 3.58 11.70 -0.24
CA SER A 52 3.62 13.12 -0.63
C SER A 52 5.03 13.68 -0.83
N LYS A 53 6.04 13.13 -0.15
CA LYS A 53 7.44 13.53 -0.27
C LYS A 53 8.10 12.87 -1.49
N ARG A 54 7.75 11.61 -1.75
CA ARG A 54 8.28 10.83 -2.88
C ARG A 54 7.71 11.29 -4.20
N TYR A 55 6.41 11.48 -4.24
CA TYR A 55 5.66 11.78 -5.45
C TYR A 55 4.89 13.08 -5.24
N ARG A 56 5.52 14.19 -5.64
CA ARG A 56 4.81 15.46 -5.69
C ARG A 56 3.85 15.45 -6.87
N GLN A 57 2.55 15.50 -6.58
CA GLN A 57 1.57 15.84 -7.58
C GLN A 57 1.65 17.35 -7.83
N ARG A 58 1.89 17.74 -9.08
CA ARG A 58 1.68 19.11 -9.53
C ARG A 58 0.33 19.14 -10.22
N SER A 59 -0.52 20.08 -9.81
CA SER A 59 -1.78 20.44 -10.47
C SER A 59 -1.53 21.05 -11.83
#